data_AF-A0A6N7H4N4-F1
#
_entry.id   AF-A0A6N7H4N4-F1
#
_cell.length_a   1.000
_cell.length_b   1.000
_cell.length_c   1.000
_cell.angle_alpha   90.00
_cell.angle_beta   90.00
_cell.angle_gamma   90.00
#
_symmetry.space_group_name_H-M   'P 1'
#
loop_
_entity.id
_entity.type
_entity.pdbx_description
1 polymer ?
#
loop_
_entity_poly.entity_id
_entity_poly.type
_entity_poly.pdbx_seq_one_letter_code
_entity_poly.pdbx_strand_id
1 'polypeptide(L)'
;MRSRARALTPHLFVRDVTAAIAFYRTAFGAVELFRNVLPDGTVLSIELAVGDARLLVSEEVPRLNAGPTQRRRQPGPAPARGRRRGRDHPPHPTDA
;
A
#
# COMPACT_ATOMS: atom_id res chain seq x y z
N MET A 1 -29.75 -19.86 -7.42
CA MET A 1 -29.76 -18.39 -7.37
C MET A 1 -28.46 -17.94 -6.69
N ARG A 2 -27.53 -17.27 -7.38
CA ARG A 2 -26.32 -16.74 -6.71
C ARG A 2 -26.75 -15.55 -5.87
N SER A 3 -26.67 -15.64 -4.53
CA SER A 3 -26.97 -14.49 -3.68
C SER A 3 -25.93 -13.41 -3.95
N ARG A 4 -26.40 -12.23 -4.36
CA ARG A 4 -25.55 -11.03 -4.42
C ARG A 4 -25.04 -10.73 -3.00
N ALA A 5 -23.81 -10.24 -2.88
CA ALA A 5 -23.25 -9.80 -1.61
C ALA A 5 -24.20 -8.79 -0.93
N ARG A 6 -24.50 -9.01 0.35
CA ARG A 6 -25.43 -8.18 1.14
C ARG A 6 -24.72 -7.09 1.95
N ALA A 7 -23.40 -7.17 2.07
CA ALA A 7 -22.56 -6.21 2.77
C ALA A 7 -21.18 -6.14 2.10
N LEU A 8 -20.43 -5.08 2.40
CA LEU A 8 -19.03 -4.98 2.00
C LEU A 8 -18.19 -6.00 2.79
N THR A 9 -17.18 -6.57 2.14
CA THR A 9 -16.15 -7.39 2.78
C THR A 9 -14.83 -6.62 2.68
N PRO A 10 -14.40 -5.93 3.75
CA PRO A 10 -13.12 -5.23 3.74
C PRO A 10 -11.98 -6.23 3.53
N HIS A 11 -10.97 -5.81 2.77
CA HIS A 11 -9.74 -6.56 2.58
C HIS A 11 -8.59 -5.80 3.22
N LEU A 12 -8.06 -6.33 4.31
CA LEU A 12 -6.96 -5.75 5.07
C LEU A 12 -5.64 -6.41 4.69
N PHE A 13 -4.62 -5.59 4.49
CA PHE A 13 -3.23 -6.03 4.41
C PHE A 13 -2.53 -5.71 5.72
N VAL A 14 -1.87 -6.71 6.29
CA VAL A 14 -1.19 -6.61 7.58
C VAL A 14 0.24 -7.13 7.46
N ARG A 15 1.14 -6.63 8.30
CA ARG A 15 2.55 -7.04 8.28
C ARG A 15 2.79 -8.44 8.84
N ASP A 16 1.93 -8.89 9.74
CA ASP A 16 1.95 -10.22 10.35
C ASP A 16 0.52 -10.72 10.41
N VAL A 17 0.19 -11.65 9.51
CA VAL A 17 -1.16 -12.20 9.44
C VAL A 17 -1.49 -13.08 10.65
N THR A 18 -0.51 -13.80 11.19
CA THR A 18 -0.72 -14.71 12.33
C THR A 18 -1.11 -13.92 13.57
N ALA A 19 -0.39 -12.84 13.86
CA ALA A 19 -0.70 -11.93 14.97
C ALA A 19 -2.07 -11.25 14.76
N ALA A 20 -2.39 -10.83 13.53
CA ALA A 20 -3.68 -10.23 13.23
C ALA A 20 -4.86 -11.20 13.47
N ILE A 21 -4.75 -12.45 13.01
CA ILE A 21 -5.78 -13.47 13.28
C ILE A 21 -5.94 -13.69 14.78
N ALA A 22 -4.84 -13.83 15.53
CA ALA A 22 -4.89 -14.01 16.99
C ALA A 22 -5.59 -12.85 17.69
N PHE A 23 -5.33 -11.61 17.27
CA PHE A 23 -6.01 -10.42 17.75
C PHE A 23 -7.52 -10.47 17.46
N TYR A 24 -7.93 -10.70 16.21
CA TYR A 24 -9.36 -10.72 15.86
C TYR A 24 -10.12 -11.86 16.56
N ARG A 25 -9.49 -13.02 16.75
CA ARG A 25 -10.06 -14.12 17.53
C ARG A 25 -10.29 -13.72 18.99
N THR A 26 -9.28 -13.12 19.62
CA THR A 26 -9.34 -12.77 21.06
C THR A 26 -10.26 -11.58 21.31
N ALA A 27 -10.14 -10.51 20.53
CA ALA A 27 -10.83 -9.25 20.78
C ALA A 27 -12.27 -9.24 20.28
N PHE A 28 -12.57 -9.97 19.19
CA PHE A 28 -13.87 -9.93 18.54
C PHE A 28 -14.55 -11.30 18.40
N GLY A 29 -13.95 -12.36 18.94
CA GLY A 29 -14.48 -13.72 18.78
C GLY A 29 -14.46 -14.20 17.33
N ALA A 30 -13.53 -13.69 16.52
CA ALA A 30 -13.49 -14.02 15.10
C ALA A 30 -13.30 -15.52 14.87
N VAL A 31 -13.92 -16.05 13.81
CA VAL A 31 -13.79 -17.44 13.40
C VAL A 31 -13.14 -17.49 12.02
N GLU A 32 -12.08 -18.26 11.89
CA GLU A 32 -11.47 -18.52 10.59
C GLU A 32 -12.37 -19.45 9.78
N LEU A 33 -12.73 -19.01 8.58
CA LEU A 33 -13.62 -19.75 7.68
C LEU A 33 -12.87 -20.39 6.54
N PHE A 34 -11.85 -19.69 6.04
CA PHE A 34 -11.06 -20.13 4.91
C PHE A 34 -9.66 -19.54 4.96
N ARG A 35 -8.68 -20.32 4.49
CA ARG A 35 -7.28 -19.93 4.38
C ARG A 35 -6.74 -20.35 3.02
N ASN A 36 -6.27 -19.36 2.27
CA ASN A 36 -5.59 -19.55 1.00
C ASN A 36 -4.08 -19.42 1.19
N VAL A 37 -3.35 -20.49 0.93
CA VAL A 37 -1.90 -20.59 1.09
C VAL A 37 -1.26 -21.09 -0.19
N LEU A 38 -0.15 -20.46 -0.57
CA LEU A 38 0.72 -20.97 -1.64
C LEU A 38 1.47 -22.23 -1.18
N PRO A 39 1.99 -23.05 -2.11
CA PRO A 39 2.81 -24.21 -1.77
C PRO A 39 4.04 -23.90 -0.94
N ASP A 40 4.58 -22.68 -1.02
CA ASP A 40 5.71 -22.20 -0.22
C ASP A 40 5.32 -21.79 1.22
N GLY A 41 4.04 -21.94 1.59
CA GLY A 41 3.50 -21.58 2.90
C GLY A 41 3.04 -20.12 3.02
N THR A 42 3.23 -19.29 1.99
CA THR A 42 2.79 -17.89 2.02
C THR A 42 1.28 -17.80 2.09
N VAL A 43 0.77 -17.08 3.07
CA VAL A 43 -0.67 -16.82 3.23
C VAL A 43 -1.10 -15.74 2.24
N LEU A 44 -1.90 -16.12 1.24
CA LEU A 44 -2.47 -15.18 0.29
C LEU A 44 -3.63 -14.42 0.89
N SER A 45 -4.53 -15.11 1.59
CA SER A 45 -5.65 -14.50 2.30
C SER A 45 -6.27 -15.46 3.30
N ILE A 46 -6.85 -14.90 4.36
CA ILE A 46 -7.66 -15.59 5.36
C ILE A 46 -9.00 -14.88 5.44
N GLU A 47 -10.09 -15.63 5.33
CA GLU A 47 -11.44 -15.10 5.55
C GLU A 47 -11.85 -15.37 7.00
N LEU A 48 -12.21 -14.29 7.70
CA LEU A 48 -12.74 -14.32 9.06
C LEU A 48 -14.23 -13.97 9.06
N ALA A 49 -15.00 -14.71 9.84
CA ALA A 49 -16.31 -14.27 10.35
C ALA A 49 -16.11 -13.47 11.63
N VAL A 50 -16.78 -12.34 11.73
CA VAL A 50 -16.93 -11.56 12.98
C VAL A 50 -18.41 -11.26 13.15
N GLY A 51 -19.09 -12.02 14.02
CA GLY A 51 -20.55 -12.07 14.00
C GLY A 51 -21.05 -12.45 12.61
N ASP A 52 -21.93 -11.63 12.04
CA ASP A 52 -22.47 -11.83 10.68
C ASP A 52 -21.62 -11.20 9.57
N ALA A 53 -20.58 -10.44 9.91
CA ALA A 53 -19.71 -9.76 8.96
C ALA A 53 -18.56 -10.66 8.50
N ARG A 54 -18.01 -10.33 7.32
CA ARG A 54 -16.83 -10.98 6.74
C ARG A 54 -15.67 -10.01 6.65
N LEU A 55 -14.48 -10.51 6.95
CA LEU A 55 -13.21 -9.80 6.79
C LEU A 55 -12.25 -10.67 5.99
N LEU A 56 -11.61 -10.10 4.97
CA LEU A 56 -10.51 -10.74 4.28
C LEU A 56 -9.20 -10.14 4.78
N VAL A 57 -8.26 -10.97 5.22
CA VAL A 57 -6.97 -10.51 5.77
C VAL A 57 -5.84 -11.19 5.00
N SER A 58 -4.88 -10.40 4.51
CA SER A 58 -3.71 -10.87 3.77
C SER A 58 -2.44 -10.31 4.38
N GLU A 59 -1.35 -11.03 4.22
CA GLU A 59 -0.04 -10.52 4.60
C GLU A 59 0.49 -9.54 3.54
N GLU A 60 1.21 -8.50 3.99
CA GLU A 60 1.95 -7.62 3.09
C GLU A 60 3.14 -8.38 2.50
N VAL A 61 3.06 -8.69 1.20
CA VAL A 61 4.09 -9.44 0.48
C VAL A 61 4.56 -8.61 -0.72
N PRO A 62 5.68 -7.87 -0.60
CA PRO A 62 6.14 -6.95 -1.65
C PRO A 62 6.34 -7.61 -3.01
N ARG A 63 6.86 -8.84 -3.05
CA ARG A 63 7.07 -9.61 -4.29
C ARG A 63 5.77 -9.93 -5.05
N LEU A 64 4.63 -9.92 -4.36
CA LEU A 64 3.31 -10.16 -4.93
C LEU A 64 2.53 -8.86 -5.18
N ASN A 65 3.14 -7.68 -4.95
CA ASN A 65 2.44 -6.39 -4.89
C ASN A 65 1.22 -6.42 -3.95
N ALA A 66 1.29 -7.23 -2.89
CA ALA A 66 0.26 -7.39 -1.88
C ALA A 66 0.52 -6.43 -0.72
N GLY A 67 -0.38 -5.48 -0.50
CA GLY A 67 -0.24 -4.41 0.49
C GLY A 67 -0.02 -3.04 -0.15
N PRO A 68 0.02 -1.96 0.64
CA PRO A 68 0.33 -0.64 0.13
C PRO A 68 1.68 -0.73 -0.58
N THR A 69 1.66 -0.65 -1.91
CA THR A 69 2.86 -0.44 -2.69
C THR A 69 3.50 0.78 -2.07
N GLN A 70 4.65 0.63 -1.41
CA GLN A 70 5.50 1.78 -1.21
C GLN A 70 5.74 2.28 -2.63
N ARG A 71 5.00 3.32 -3.04
CA ARG A 71 5.40 4.16 -4.15
C ARG A 71 6.83 4.49 -3.80
N ARG A 72 7.78 3.81 -4.47
CA ARG A 72 9.19 4.15 -4.41
C ARG A 72 9.18 5.66 -4.55
N ARG A 73 9.53 6.40 -3.50
CA ARG A 73 9.49 7.87 -3.53
C ARG A 73 10.30 8.21 -4.77
N GLN A 74 9.63 8.59 -5.86
CA GLN A 74 10.34 9.00 -7.04
C GLN A 74 11.13 10.22 -6.55
N PRO A 75 12.46 10.26 -6.71
CA PRO A 75 13.17 11.51 -6.51
C PRO A 75 12.43 12.52 -7.38
N GLY A 76 11.92 13.58 -6.77
CA GLY A 76 11.33 14.67 -7.55
C GLY A 76 12.34 15.12 -8.61
N PRO A 77 11.88 15.64 -9.75
CA PRO A 77 12.80 16.13 -10.77
C PRO A 77 13.81 17.08 -10.13
N ALA A 78 15.10 16.85 -10.38
CA ALA A 78 16.16 17.71 -9.87
C ALA A 78 15.84 19.17 -10.24
N PRO A 79 16.01 20.14 -9.32
CA PRO A 79 15.70 21.53 -9.62
C PRO A 79 16.50 21.94 -10.85
N ALA A 80 15.80 22.49 -11.85
CA ALA A 80 16.42 22.97 -13.07
C ALA A 80 17.52 23.95 -12.70
N ARG A 81 18.78 23.64 -13.03
CA ARG A 81 19.91 24.55 -12.81
C ARG A 81 19.58 25.88 -13.50
N GLY A 82 19.36 26.92 -12.69
CA GLY A 82 19.01 28.24 -13.16
C GLY A 82 20.01 28.70 -14.20
N ARG A 83 19.54 29.00 -15.42
CA ARG A 83 20.36 29.71 -16.40
C ARG A 83 20.65 31.08 -15.81
N ARG A 84 21.88 31.28 -15.33
CA ARG A 84 22.39 32.62 -14.98
C ARG A 84 22.28 33.45 -16.26
N ARG A 85 21.32 34.38 -16.31
CA ARG A 85 21.28 35.41 -17.36
C ARG A 85 22.56 36.23 -17.19
N GLY A 86 23.44 36.17 -18.18
CA GLY A 86 24.61 37.05 -18.26
C GLY A 86 24.15 38.50 -18.17
N ARG A 87 24.73 39.24 -17.22
CA ARG A 87 24.74 40.70 -17.28
C ARG A 87 25.88 41.07 -18.20
N ASP A 88 25.59 41.19 -19.49
CA ASP A 88 26.48 41.90 -20.40
C ASP A 88 26.03 43.37 -20.40
N HIS A 89 26.71 44.15 -19.57
CA HIS A 89 26.66 45.61 -19.60
C HIS A 89 27.71 46.08 -20.62
N PRO A 90 27.33 46.68 -21.76
CA PRO A 90 28.32 47.21 -22.68
C PRO A 90 28.96 48.48 -22.09
N PRO A 91 30.28 48.70 -22.25
CA PRO A 91 30.92 49.93 -21.83
C PRO A 91 30.49 51.08 -22.76
N HIS A 92 30.12 52.22 -22.17
CA HIS A 92 29.99 53.47 -22.90
C HIS A 92 31.40 54.00 -23.24
N PRO A 93 31.70 54.36 -24.50
CA PRO A 93 32.96 55.01 -24.83
C PRO A 93 32.99 56.44 -24.30
N THR A 94 34.07 56.77 -23.60
CA THR A 94 34.40 58.11 -23.11
C THR A 94 34.97 58.98 -24.23
N ASP A 95 34.48 60.22 -24.26
CA ASP A 95 35.01 61.50 -24.78
C ASP A 95 35.38 61.70 -26.26
N ALA A 96 34.75 62.74 -26.83
CA ALA A 96 35.44 63.92 -27.36
C ALA A 96 34.53 65.17 -27.23
#